data_AF-Q6MKW3-F1
#
_entry.id   AF-Q6MKW3-F1
#
_cell.length_a   1.000
_cell.length_b   1.000
_cell.length_c   1.000
_cell.angle_alpha   90.00
_cell.angle_beta   90.00
_cell.angle_gamma   90.00
#
_symmetry.space_group_name_H-M   'P 1'
#
loop_
_entity.id
_entity.type
_entity.pdbx_description
1 polymer ?
#
loop_
_entity_poly.entity_id
_entity_poly.type
_entity_poly.pdbx_seq_one_letter_code
_entity_poly.pdbx_strand_id
1 'polypeptide(L)'
;MQGFFFKTFIKLFKTAFVTFVVSLLPFFAAAENFDTCMDHALKSSFPRIAVGEKSRLFVRCSTEKSQPEAGQPRPRYTTSEIKALSQAFENITDCLEIDPQWLFPKLMMESGFHVQIQNPNGDAGIGQLTGKAIADVDQVLPGYKEQIFKSSKKSCQWIKSRTQYRGASFWRPLLKESKCSLMSKNSNPVKNLLYAGIFHKMNERYVDNEFAKRNIPALLREAGYPRQDYVQLKRILITLGYNTGGAVAVKNLQDYLFSRIDFIRRKSQEFNIQLLGSLTAEDRAQALSYVQAKDFDFKKGLGEFQKHKNSLKQQLREQNRQLSDEQVDVAVSRVLRNVSASMYSFPEWLQVWQSHGGPGYVSSLAQTAVHLEKRFGRTCSNPDNYRVIE
;
A
#
# COMPACT_ATOMS: atom_id res chain seq x y z
N MET A 1 32.62 -50.13 23.46
CA MET A 1 31.65 -49.07 23.82
C MET A 1 32.08 -47.64 23.47
N GLN A 2 33.36 -47.34 23.21
CA GLN A 2 33.81 -45.97 22.88
C GLN A 2 33.42 -45.46 21.46
N GLY A 3 33.19 -46.35 20.49
CA GLY A 3 32.87 -45.95 19.11
C GLY A 3 31.42 -45.51 18.85
N PHE A 4 30.47 -45.87 19.71
CA PHE A 4 29.04 -45.59 19.49
C PHE A 4 28.66 -44.17 19.93
N PHE A 5 29.22 -43.69 21.04
CA PHE A 5 28.98 -42.33 21.53
C PHE A 5 29.51 -41.25 20.58
N PHE A 6 30.65 -41.49 19.93
CA PHE A 6 31.26 -40.50 19.04
C PHE A 6 30.44 -40.27 17.76
N LYS A 7 29.85 -41.32 17.18
CA LYS A 7 29.02 -41.21 15.98
C LYS A 7 27.69 -40.49 16.26
N THR A 8 27.07 -40.76 17.41
CA THR A 8 25.82 -40.09 17.82
C THR A 8 26.06 -38.61 18.13
N PHE A 9 27.19 -38.28 18.79
CA PHE A 9 27.56 -36.91 19.09
C PHE A 9 27.82 -36.08 17.82
N ILE A 10 28.55 -36.61 16.84
CA ILE A 10 28.78 -35.93 15.55
C ILE A 10 27.46 -35.71 14.80
N LYS A 11 26.53 -36.67 14.85
CA LYS A 11 25.23 -36.54 14.17
C LYS A 11 24.38 -35.44 14.82
N LEU A 12 24.30 -35.40 16.15
CA LEU A 12 23.60 -34.36 16.89
C LEU A 12 24.22 -32.97 16.70
N PHE A 13 25.55 -32.89 16.70
CA PHE A 13 26.28 -31.63 16.48
C PHE A 13 26.07 -31.09 15.06
N LYS A 14 26.08 -31.97 14.05
CA LYS A 14 25.76 -31.58 12.66
C LYS A 14 24.32 -31.09 12.53
N THR A 15 23.35 -31.78 13.14
CA THR A 15 21.95 -31.34 13.10
C THR A 15 21.78 -30.00 13.80
N ALA A 16 22.32 -29.83 15.02
CA ALA A 16 22.25 -28.57 15.74
C ALA A 16 22.96 -27.42 15.01
N PHE A 17 24.11 -27.67 14.40
CA PHE A 17 24.87 -26.68 13.63
C PHE A 17 24.13 -26.29 12.34
N VAL A 18 23.52 -27.24 11.63
CA VAL A 18 22.71 -26.94 10.44
C VAL A 18 21.45 -26.15 10.82
N THR A 19 20.75 -26.51 11.89
CA THR A 19 19.59 -25.75 12.36
C THR A 19 19.98 -24.34 12.80
N PHE A 20 21.11 -24.19 13.51
CA PHE A 20 21.62 -22.89 13.97
C PHE A 20 22.04 -22.00 12.79
N VAL A 21 22.81 -22.53 11.83
CA VAL A 21 23.25 -21.78 10.64
C VAL A 21 22.07 -21.42 9.73
N VAL A 22 21.12 -22.33 9.51
CA VAL A 22 19.91 -22.05 8.71
C VAL A 22 19.00 -21.03 9.39
N SER A 23 18.94 -21.01 10.73
CA SER A 23 18.17 -20.00 11.48
C SER A 23 18.82 -18.62 11.51
N LEU A 24 20.16 -18.52 11.34
CA LEU A 24 20.90 -17.25 11.38
C LEU A 24 21.20 -16.65 10.01
N LEU A 25 21.24 -17.44 8.94
CA LEU A 25 21.40 -16.97 7.56
C LEU A 25 20.39 -15.90 7.11
N PRO A 26 19.09 -15.93 7.47
CA PRO A 26 18.17 -14.86 7.08
C PRO A 26 18.44 -13.52 7.78
N PHE A 27 19.15 -13.49 8.92
CA PHE A 27 19.42 -12.26 9.66
C PHE A 27 20.59 -11.46 9.09
N PHE A 28 21.62 -12.12 8.55
CA PHE A 28 22.77 -11.43 7.94
C PHE A 28 22.48 -10.95 6.51
N ALA A 29 21.55 -11.60 5.79
CA ALA A 29 21.14 -11.17 4.47
C ALA A 29 20.20 -9.93 4.48
N ALA A 30 19.64 -9.52 5.61
CA ALA A 30 18.63 -8.46 5.64
C ALA A 30 19.22 -7.03 5.50
N ALA A 31 20.41 -6.76 6.05
CA ALA A 31 20.96 -5.40 6.14
C ALA A 31 21.65 -4.89 4.86
N GLU A 32 22.28 -5.75 4.06
CA GLU A 32 22.87 -5.34 2.76
C GLU A 32 21.79 -5.02 1.70
N ASN A 33 20.54 -5.39 1.96
CA ASN A 33 19.50 -5.35 0.96
C ASN A 33 18.72 -4.03 0.90
N PHE A 34 18.51 -3.32 2.01
CA PHE A 34 17.77 -2.04 1.95
C PHE A 34 18.52 -0.92 1.24
N ASP A 35 19.86 -0.86 1.34
CA ASP A 35 20.67 0.08 0.56
C ASP A 35 20.44 -0.08 -0.94
N THR A 36 20.37 -1.33 -1.39
CA THR A 36 20.11 -1.65 -2.80
C THR A 36 18.67 -1.30 -3.19
N CYS A 37 17.68 -1.56 -2.33
CA CYS A 37 16.29 -1.12 -2.53
C CYS A 37 16.21 0.40 -2.65
N MET A 38 16.88 1.13 -1.74
CA MET A 38 16.85 2.58 -1.65
C MET A 38 17.53 3.23 -2.86
N ASP A 39 18.71 2.73 -3.24
CA ASP A 39 19.42 3.14 -4.46
C ASP A 39 18.53 2.93 -5.70
N HIS A 40 17.88 1.77 -5.79
CA HIS A 40 16.94 1.49 -6.86
C HIS A 40 15.78 2.48 -6.88
N ALA A 41 15.10 2.69 -5.75
CA ALA A 41 13.97 3.61 -5.66
C ALA A 41 14.37 5.03 -6.09
N LEU A 42 15.50 5.55 -5.60
CA LEU A 42 15.97 6.89 -5.93
C LEU A 42 16.34 7.04 -7.42
N LYS A 43 16.85 5.98 -8.05
CA LYS A 43 17.25 5.96 -9.47
C LYS A 43 16.09 5.69 -10.44
N SER A 44 15.23 4.73 -10.13
CA SER A 44 14.15 4.29 -11.03
C SER A 44 12.90 5.16 -10.96
N SER A 45 12.71 5.89 -9.86
CA SER A 45 11.60 6.85 -9.74
C SER A 45 11.82 8.05 -10.66
N PHE A 46 10.73 8.57 -11.22
CA PHE A 46 10.74 9.65 -12.23
C PHE A 46 11.66 9.36 -13.43
N PRO A 47 11.46 8.23 -14.16
CA PRO A 47 12.36 7.82 -15.24
C PRO A 47 12.38 8.81 -16.42
N ARG A 48 11.39 9.69 -16.51
CA ARG A 48 11.29 10.74 -17.56
C ARG A 48 12.05 12.03 -17.21
N ILE A 49 12.65 12.13 -16.02
CA ILE A 49 13.40 13.31 -15.59
C ILE A 49 14.83 12.85 -15.31
N ALA A 50 15.78 13.22 -16.15
CA ALA A 50 17.18 12.85 -15.97
C ALA A 50 17.78 13.51 -14.72
N VAL A 51 18.82 12.91 -14.15
CA VAL A 51 19.56 13.53 -13.04
C VAL A 51 20.19 14.84 -13.54
N GLY A 52 19.98 15.94 -12.79
CA GLY A 52 20.39 17.29 -13.20
C GLY A 52 19.36 18.04 -14.06
N GLU A 53 18.34 17.36 -14.58
CA GLU A 53 17.27 17.99 -15.36
C GLU A 53 16.32 18.74 -14.42
N LYS A 54 15.95 19.98 -14.79
CA LYS A 54 15.01 20.80 -14.02
C LYS A 54 13.59 20.28 -14.18
N SER A 55 12.85 20.20 -13.10
CA SER A 55 11.42 19.90 -13.13
C SER A 55 10.67 20.64 -12.04
N ARG A 56 9.40 20.98 -12.30
CA ARG A 56 8.52 21.63 -11.32
C ARG A 56 8.27 20.76 -10.08
N LEU A 57 8.50 19.44 -10.18
CA LEU A 57 8.36 18.50 -9.07
C LEU A 57 9.49 18.63 -8.04
N PHE A 58 10.69 19.00 -8.47
CA PHE A 58 11.82 19.16 -7.57
C PHE A 58 11.87 20.60 -7.07
N VAL A 59 11.95 20.73 -5.75
CA VAL A 59 11.96 22.02 -5.07
C VAL A 59 13.23 22.22 -4.25
N ARG A 60 13.56 23.46 -3.96
CA ARG A 60 14.68 23.82 -3.07
C ARG A 60 14.15 24.68 -1.94
N CYS A 61 14.65 24.41 -0.76
CA CYS A 61 14.38 25.19 0.43
C CYS A 61 15.68 25.83 0.90
N SER A 62 15.72 27.17 0.92
CA SER A 62 16.86 27.91 1.44
C SER A 62 16.95 27.78 2.97
N THR A 63 15.80 27.73 3.65
CA THR A 63 15.69 27.49 5.09
C THR A 63 14.47 26.62 5.39
N GLU A 64 14.33 26.13 6.63
CA GLU A 64 13.12 25.39 7.04
C GLU A 64 11.85 26.24 7.03
N LYS A 65 11.99 27.57 7.09
CA LYS A 65 10.90 28.56 7.07
C LYS A 65 10.65 29.15 5.68
N SER A 66 11.49 28.86 4.69
CA SER A 66 11.31 29.41 3.35
C SER A 66 10.14 28.75 2.64
N GLN A 67 9.61 29.42 1.63
CA GLN A 67 8.76 28.76 0.63
C GLN A 67 9.64 27.86 -0.26
N PRO A 68 9.11 26.72 -0.74
CA PRO A 68 9.81 25.88 -1.69
C PRO A 68 9.93 26.59 -3.05
N GLU A 69 11.14 26.65 -3.58
CA GLU A 69 11.44 27.16 -4.92
C GLU A 69 11.37 25.99 -5.91
N ALA A 70 10.35 25.97 -6.77
CA ALA A 70 10.15 24.91 -7.77
C ALA A 70 11.10 25.02 -8.97
N GLY A 71 11.13 23.99 -9.81
CA GLY A 71 11.92 24.00 -11.05
C GLY A 71 13.40 23.64 -10.83
N GLN A 72 13.69 22.90 -9.76
CA GLN A 72 15.05 22.53 -9.40
C GLN A 72 15.52 21.30 -10.18
N PRO A 73 16.84 21.13 -10.33
CA PRO A 73 17.37 19.93 -10.94
C PRO A 73 17.09 18.70 -10.07
N ARG A 74 16.77 17.57 -10.72
CA ARG A 74 16.70 16.27 -10.04
C ARG A 74 18.04 15.99 -9.33
N PRO A 75 18.04 15.76 -8.01
CA PRO A 75 19.26 15.56 -7.25
C PRO A 75 19.96 14.25 -7.59
N ARG A 76 21.29 14.25 -7.49
CA ARG A 76 22.10 13.03 -7.40
C ARG A 76 22.33 12.71 -5.92
N TYR A 77 22.00 11.48 -5.51
CA TYR A 77 22.33 10.98 -4.18
C TYR A 77 23.67 10.26 -4.22
N THR A 78 24.51 10.55 -3.23
CA THR A 78 25.76 9.84 -2.97
C THR A 78 25.48 8.53 -2.20
N THR A 79 26.44 7.61 -2.22
CA THR A 79 26.36 6.36 -1.45
C THR A 79 26.13 6.60 0.04
N SER A 80 26.75 7.63 0.63
CA SER A 80 26.56 7.97 2.04
C SER A 80 25.16 8.52 2.33
N GLU A 81 24.59 9.32 1.43
CA GLU A 81 23.22 9.81 1.54
C GLU A 81 22.19 8.67 1.42
N ILE A 82 22.42 7.71 0.52
CA ILE A 82 21.59 6.50 0.37
C ILE A 82 21.62 5.70 1.67
N LYS A 83 22.81 5.39 2.18
CA LYS A 83 22.98 4.64 3.46
C LYS A 83 22.30 5.33 4.63
N ALA A 84 22.44 6.65 4.73
CA ALA A 84 21.79 7.42 5.79
C ALA A 84 20.26 7.35 5.68
N LEU A 85 19.72 7.34 4.46
CA LEU A 85 18.28 7.24 4.21
C LEU A 85 17.75 5.82 4.48
N SER A 86 18.45 4.78 4.04
CA SER A 86 18.13 3.38 4.36
C SER A 86 18.11 3.15 5.87
N GLN A 87 19.18 3.56 6.57
CA GLN A 87 19.27 3.42 8.02
C GLN A 87 18.15 4.20 8.73
N ALA A 88 17.80 5.40 8.25
CA ALA A 88 16.67 6.15 8.81
C ALA A 88 15.34 5.39 8.64
N PHE A 89 15.09 4.85 7.44
CA PHE A 89 13.89 4.08 7.15
C PHE A 89 13.77 2.82 8.01
N GLU A 90 14.85 2.04 8.13
CA GLU A 90 14.90 0.84 8.97
C GLU A 90 14.65 1.17 10.45
N ASN A 91 15.34 2.17 10.99
CA ASN A 91 15.17 2.53 12.40
C ASN A 91 13.76 3.07 12.69
N ILE A 92 13.16 3.81 11.76
CA ILE A 92 11.80 4.34 11.94
C ILE A 92 10.77 3.23 11.86
N THR A 93 10.89 2.32 10.90
CA THR A 93 9.96 1.20 10.76
C THR A 93 10.05 0.24 11.94
N ASP A 94 11.26 -0.13 12.38
CA ASP A 94 11.45 -0.99 13.56
C ASP A 94 10.95 -0.31 14.86
N CYS A 95 11.28 0.98 15.05
CA CYS A 95 10.88 1.69 16.26
C CYS A 95 9.35 1.84 16.36
N LEU A 96 8.68 2.15 15.24
CA LEU A 96 7.24 2.35 15.19
C LEU A 96 6.43 1.05 14.98
N GLU A 97 7.11 -0.10 14.91
CA GLU A 97 6.48 -1.40 14.62
C GLU A 97 5.65 -1.34 13.33
N ILE A 98 6.29 -0.78 12.29
CA ILE A 98 5.77 -0.77 10.93
C ILE A 98 6.52 -1.85 10.19
N ASP A 99 5.77 -2.73 9.54
CA ASP A 99 6.35 -3.72 8.67
C ASP A 99 6.82 -3.05 7.36
N PRO A 100 8.14 -3.02 7.08
CA PRO A 100 8.73 -2.24 6.00
C PRO A 100 8.13 -2.54 4.62
N GLN A 101 7.63 -3.76 4.41
CA GLN A 101 7.06 -4.19 3.15
C GLN A 101 5.81 -3.39 2.73
N TRP A 102 5.13 -2.75 3.68
CA TRP A 102 3.92 -1.96 3.43
C TRP A 102 4.20 -0.46 3.28
N LEU A 103 5.27 0.01 3.90
CA LEU A 103 5.65 1.42 3.84
C LEU A 103 6.61 1.70 2.69
N PHE A 104 7.57 0.80 2.40
CA PHE A 104 8.59 1.04 1.38
C PHE A 104 8.00 1.25 -0.03
N PRO A 105 7.15 0.35 -0.57
CA PRO A 105 6.59 0.53 -1.91
C PRO A 105 5.74 1.80 -2.00
N LYS A 106 5.13 2.20 -0.88
CA LYS A 106 4.30 3.40 -0.80
C LYS A 106 5.15 4.65 -0.92
N LEU A 107 6.19 4.79 -0.11
CA LEU A 107 7.11 5.93 -0.19
C LEU A 107 7.86 5.98 -1.53
N MET A 108 8.14 4.81 -2.12
CA MET A 108 8.67 4.73 -3.48
C MET A 108 7.67 5.28 -4.51
N MET A 109 6.39 4.97 -4.40
CA MET A 109 5.37 5.51 -5.30
C MET A 109 5.10 7.01 -5.09
N GLU A 110 5.08 7.46 -3.84
CA GLU A 110 4.78 8.85 -3.51
C GLU A 110 5.89 9.79 -4.01
N SER A 111 7.14 9.49 -3.70
CA SER A 111 8.25 10.40 -4.02
C SER A 111 9.51 9.71 -4.52
N GLY A 112 9.52 8.39 -4.66
CA GLY A 112 10.75 7.66 -4.93
C GLY A 112 11.81 7.84 -3.87
N PHE A 113 11.40 8.11 -2.62
CA PHE A 113 12.27 8.52 -1.52
C PHE A 113 13.02 9.85 -1.70
N HIS A 114 12.66 10.65 -2.72
CA HIS A 114 13.22 11.99 -2.86
C HIS A 114 12.64 12.93 -1.81
N VAL A 115 13.51 13.50 -0.98
CA VAL A 115 13.13 14.45 0.11
C VAL A 115 12.62 15.78 -0.44
N GLN A 116 13.03 16.13 -1.65
CA GLN A 116 12.81 17.45 -2.25
C GLN A 116 11.78 17.42 -3.38
N ILE A 117 10.80 16.51 -3.28
CA ILE A 117 9.63 16.47 -4.17
C ILE A 117 8.50 17.29 -3.56
N GLN A 118 7.88 18.11 -4.39
CA GLN A 118 6.58 18.69 -4.12
C GLN A 118 5.67 18.49 -5.33
N ASN A 119 4.48 17.93 -5.12
CA ASN A 119 3.49 17.82 -6.20
C ASN A 119 2.75 19.15 -6.43
N PRO A 120 1.99 19.31 -7.53
CA PRO A 120 1.23 20.53 -7.81
C PRO A 120 0.20 20.92 -6.73
N ASN A 121 -0.29 19.97 -5.94
CA ASN A 121 -1.21 20.21 -4.82
C ASN A 121 -0.48 20.69 -3.55
N GLY A 122 0.85 20.70 -3.60
CA GLY A 122 1.72 21.16 -2.53
C GLY A 122 2.06 20.09 -1.50
N ASP A 123 1.82 18.81 -1.79
CA ASP A 123 2.21 17.69 -0.93
C ASP A 123 3.73 17.52 -0.97
N ALA A 124 4.36 17.25 0.18
CA ALA A 124 5.78 17.52 0.36
C ALA A 124 6.61 16.33 0.86
N GLY A 125 7.80 16.19 0.27
CA GLY A 125 8.89 15.29 0.64
C GLY A 125 8.59 13.80 0.52
N ILE A 126 9.26 12.95 1.32
CA ILE A 126 9.23 11.49 1.12
C ILE A 126 7.82 10.91 1.20
N GLY A 127 7.06 11.32 2.22
CA GLY A 127 5.70 10.86 2.41
C GLY A 127 4.65 11.49 1.50
N GLN A 128 5.00 12.51 0.69
CA GLN A 128 4.04 13.39 0.00
C GLN A 128 2.85 13.75 0.91
N LEU A 129 3.15 14.24 2.11
CA LEU A 129 2.10 14.54 3.08
C LEU A 129 1.40 15.84 2.72
N THR A 130 0.07 15.79 2.69
CA THR A 130 -0.78 16.98 2.56
C THR A 130 -0.65 17.88 3.78
N GLY A 131 -1.02 19.16 3.66
CA GLY A 131 -1.05 20.07 4.80
C GLY A 131 -1.95 19.58 5.94
N LYS A 132 -3.05 18.89 5.61
CA LYS A 132 -3.93 18.25 6.60
C LYS A 132 -3.26 17.05 7.27
N ALA A 133 -2.62 16.17 6.51
CA ALA A 133 -1.93 15.00 7.06
C ALA A 133 -0.81 15.42 8.02
N ILE A 134 -0.07 16.50 7.70
CA ILE A 134 0.92 17.10 8.59
C ILE A 134 0.27 17.57 9.90
N ALA A 135 -0.83 18.33 9.82
CA ALA A 135 -1.52 18.83 11.00
C ALA A 135 -2.06 17.69 11.88
N ASP A 136 -2.56 16.61 11.26
CA ASP A 136 -3.02 15.42 11.97
C ASP A 136 -1.85 14.72 12.69
N VAL A 137 -0.68 14.59 12.05
CA VAL A 137 0.54 14.05 12.69
C VAL A 137 0.99 14.92 13.86
N ASP A 138 0.97 16.25 13.70
CA ASP A 138 1.39 17.19 14.72
C ASP A 138 0.59 17.06 16.03
N GLN A 139 -0.70 16.72 15.93
CA GLN A 139 -1.56 16.50 17.11
C GLN A 139 -1.11 15.29 17.95
N VAL A 140 -0.58 14.24 17.31
CA VAL A 140 -0.17 13.00 17.99
C VAL A 140 1.34 12.92 18.23
N LEU A 141 2.11 13.83 17.64
CA LEU A 141 3.57 13.85 17.71
C LEU A 141 4.12 13.85 19.14
N PRO A 142 3.55 14.58 20.13
CA PRO A 142 4.03 14.52 21.52
C PRO A 142 3.94 13.12 22.13
N GLY A 143 2.86 12.38 21.84
CA GLY A 143 2.69 11.02 22.32
C GLY A 143 3.73 10.06 21.71
N TYR A 144 3.98 10.16 20.41
CA TYR A 144 5.05 9.38 19.77
C TYR A 144 6.44 9.75 20.28
N LYS A 145 6.71 11.03 20.53
CA LYS A 145 7.97 11.47 21.15
C LYS A 145 8.20 10.77 22.48
N GLU A 146 7.18 10.78 23.35
CA GLU A 146 7.26 10.15 24.66
C GLU A 146 7.52 8.64 24.55
N GLN A 147 6.79 7.96 23.67
CA GLN A 147 6.98 6.53 23.40
C GLN A 147 8.41 6.22 22.92
N ILE A 148 8.91 6.98 21.95
CA ILE A 148 10.27 6.82 21.40
C ILE A 148 11.33 7.05 22.50
N PHE A 149 11.15 8.07 23.33
CA PHE A 149 12.13 8.44 24.36
C PHE A 149 12.16 7.46 25.54
N LYS A 150 11.04 6.80 25.84
CA LYS A 150 10.92 5.77 26.88
C LYS A 150 11.27 4.36 26.39
N SER A 151 11.19 4.10 25.09
CA SER A 151 11.45 2.77 24.52
C SER A 151 12.89 2.33 24.69
N SER A 152 13.14 1.08 25.07
CA SER A 152 14.49 0.49 25.12
C SER A 152 14.99 -0.05 23.78
N LYS A 153 14.17 -0.02 22.71
CA LYS A 153 14.57 -0.51 21.37
C LYS A 153 15.74 0.30 20.83
N LYS A 154 16.75 -0.39 20.29
CA LYS A 154 17.95 0.23 19.70
C LYS A 154 17.59 1.24 18.60
N SER A 155 16.60 0.92 17.78
CA SER A 155 16.09 1.79 16.73
C SER A 155 15.46 3.08 17.27
N CYS A 156 14.66 3.00 18.34
CA CYS A 156 14.12 4.19 19.01
C CYS A 156 15.21 5.02 19.68
N GLN A 157 16.23 4.37 20.27
CA GLN A 157 17.40 5.07 20.83
C GLN A 157 18.23 5.77 19.74
N TRP A 158 18.31 5.19 18.54
CA TRP A 158 18.91 5.84 17.38
C TRP A 158 18.13 7.10 16.97
N ILE A 159 16.79 7.03 16.89
CA ILE A 159 15.95 8.20 16.60
C ILE A 159 16.11 9.26 17.69
N LYS A 160 16.09 8.85 18.97
CA LYS A 160 16.32 9.73 20.10
C LYS A 160 17.65 10.47 19.97
N SER A 161 18.76 9.77 19.74
CA SER A 161 20.08 10.40 19.62
C SER A 161 20.15 11.40 18.45
N ARG A 162 19.51 11.11 17.32
CA ARG A 162 19.48 12.01 16.15
C ARG A 162 18.58 13.24 16.33
N THR A 163 17.59 13.15 17.20
CA THR A 163 16.60 14.22 17.42
C THR A 163 16.90 15.05 18.67
N GLN A 164 17.60 14.48 19.65
CA GLN A 164 17.94 15.12 20.92
C GLN A 164 18.84 16.33 20.74
N TYR A 165 19.83 16.28 19.85
CA TYR A 165 20.72 17.43 19.57
C TYR A 165 20.01 18.61 18.90
N ARG A 166 18.86 18.36 18.25
CA ARG A 166 18.01 19.41 17.69
C ARG A 166 16.99 19.94 18.70
N GLY A 167 16.93 19.32 19.88
CA GLY A 167 16.10 19.75 20.99
C GLY A 167 14.61 19.87 20.61
N ALA A 168 13.97 20.93 21.11
CA ALA A 168 12.55 21.16 20.90
C ALA A 168 12.18 21.40 19.43
N SER A 169 13.10 21.86 18.56
CA SER A 169 12.74 22.26 17.19
C SER A 169 12.38 21.07 16.29
N PHE A 170 13.00 19.91 16.48
CA PHE A 170 12.66 18.71 15.71
C PHE A 170 11.22 18.25 16.00
N TRP A 171 10.86 18.27 17.28
CA TRP A 171 9.57 17.77 17.80
C TRP A 171 8.49 18.84 17.88
N ARG A 172 8.76 20.08 17.44
CA ARG A 172 7.74 21.11 17.31
C ARG A 172 6.82 20.78 16.12
N PRO A 173 5.50 20.96 16.29
CA PRO A 173 4.56 20.96 15.19
C PRO A 173 5.04 21.82 14.02
N LEU A 174 4.74 21.40 12.81
CA LEU A 174 5.05 22.20 11.64
C LEU A 174 4.09 23.38 11.57
N LEU A 175 4.64 24.58 11.48
CA LEU A 175 3.84 25.73 11.10
C LEU A 175 3.31 25.47 9.68
N LYS A 176 2.06 25.85 9.41
CA LYS A 176 1.38 25.62 8.12
C LYS A 176 2.19 26.10 6.90
N GLU A 177 3.03 27.10 7.10
CA GLU A 177 3.91 27.72 6.09
C GLU A 177 5.28 27.02 5.95
N SER A 178 5.65 26.16 6.89
CA SER A 178 6.99 25.56 6.99
C SER A 178 7.11 24.21 6.29
N LYS A 179 6.51 24.04 5.10
CA LYS A 179 6.64 22.78 4.33
C LYS A 179 8.11 22.43 4.04
N CYS A 180 8.97 23.43 3.93
CA CYS A 180 10.41 23.25 3.77
C CYS A 180 11.10 22.58 4.97
N SER A 181 10.48 22.59 6.15
CA SER A 181 10.91 21.78 7.29
C SER A 181 10.76 20.28 7.07
N LEU A 182 10.09 19.84 5.99
CA LEU A 182 10.01 18.46 5.50
C LEU A 182 10.85 18.16 4.23
N MET A 183 11.46 19.17 3.61
CA MET A 183 12.19 19.03 2.33
C MET A 183 13.66 19.52 2.33
N SER A 184 14.12 20.23 3.36
CA SER A 184 15.51 20.76 3.44
C SER A 184 16.59 19.67 3.49
N LYS A 185 17.79 19.89 2.93
CA LYS A 185 18.83 18.84 2.83
C LYS A 185 19.46 18.45 4.18
N ASN A 186 19.69 19.42 5.07
CA ASN A 186 20.50 19.21 6.29
C ASN A 186 19.72 18.57 7.45
N SER A 187 18.37 18.57 7.38
CA SER A 187 17.54 18.22 8.54
C SER A 187 16.65 16.97 8.39
N ASN A 188 16.46 16.46 7.20
CA ASN A 188 15.09 16.11 6.87
C ASN A 188 14.71 14.67 6.53
N PRO A 189 15.63 13.79 6.07
CA PRO A 189 15.28 12.39 5.84
C PRO A 189 14.60 11.74 7.06
N VAL A 190 15.16 11.95 8.25
CA VAL A 190 14.62 11.38 9.50
C VAL A 190 13.28 12.00 9.87
N LYS A 191 13.13 13.33 9.79
CA LYS A 191 11.87 14.00 10.16
C LYS A 191 10.75 13.61 9.21
N ASN A 192 11.01 13.64 7.90
CA ASN A 192 10.03 13.29 6.89
C ASN A 192 9.60 11.82 7.00
N LEU A 193 10.56 10.89 7.08
CA LEU A 193 10.25 9.47 7.28
C LEU A 193 9.50 9.21 8.58
N LEU A 194 9.83 9.93 9.66
CA LEU A 194 9.13 9.79 10.94
C LEU A 194 7.69 10.26 10.82
N TYR A 195 7.45 11.40 10.16
CA TYR A 195 6.10 11.90 9.91
C TYR A 195 5.31 10.94 9.03
N ALA A 196 5.92 10.40 7.96
CA ALA A 196 5.28 9.42 7.10
C ALA A 196 4.95 8.11 7.85
N GLY A 197 5.86 7.65 8.73
CA GLY A 197 5.64 6.49 9.59
C GLY A 197 4.54 6.72 10.62
N ILE A 198 4.52 7.86 11.30
CA ILE A 198 3.45 8.23 12.24
C ILE A 198 2.11 8.31 11.51
N PHE A 199 2.06 8.97 10.35
CA PHE A 199 0.85 9.06 9.54
C PHE A 199 0.36 7.66 9.09
N HIS A 200 1.28 6.77 8.73
CA HIS A 200 0.96 5.37 8.45
C HIS A 200 0.29 4.69 9.65
N LYS A 201 0.87 4.76 10.86
CA LYS A 201 0.29 4.19 12.09
C LYS A 201 -1.05 4.82 12.46
N MET A 202 -1.23 6.12 12.22
CA MET A 202 -2.53 6.77 12.40
C MET A 202 -3.56 6.16 11.45
N ASN A 203 -3.20 5.98 10.18
CA ASN A 203 -4.09 5.38 9.20
C ASN A 203 -4.42 3.91 9.51
N GLU A 204 -3.48 3.14 10.06
CA GLU A 204 -3.75 1.79 10.61
C GLU A 204 -4.86 1.83 11.66
N ARG A 205 -4.73 2.68 12.67
CA ARG A 205 -5.74 2.83 13.73
C ARG A 205 -7.10 3.28 13.17
N TYR A 206 -7.09 4.22 12.24
CA TYR A 206 -8.33 4.70 11.61
C TYR A 206 -9.02 3.60 10.81
N VAL A 207 -8.27 2.84 10.01
CA VAL A 207 -8.80 1.70 9.26
C VAL A 207 -9.35 0.66 10.22
N ASP A 208 -8.64 0.30 11.28
CA ASP A 208 -9.12 -0.67 12.27
C ASP A 208 -10.44 -0.23 12.92
N ASN A 209 -10.52 1.03 13.34
CA ASN A 209 -11.71 1.59 13.95
C ASN A 209 -12.90 1.60 12.98
N GLU A 210 -12.71 2.06 11.74
CA GLU A 210 -13.78 2.10 10.74
C GLU A 210 -14.17 0.68 10.28
N PHE A 211 -13.22 -0.24 10.21
CA PHE A 211 -13.47 -1.65 9.87
C PHE A 211 -14.37 -2.33 10.90
N ALA A 212 -14.15 -2.05 12.19
CA ALA A 212 -15.01 -2.52 13.28
C ALA A 212 -16.37 -1.81 13.27
N LYS A 213 -16.37 -0.48 13.23
CA LYS A 213 -17.58 0.37 13.27
C LYS A 213 -18.57 0.05 12.16
N ARG A 214 -18.09 -0.26 10.95
CA ARG A 214 -18.93 -0.61 9.79
C ARG A 214 -19.31 -2.08 9.73
N ASN A 215 -18.95 -2.87 10.74
CA ASN A 215 -19.20 -4.30 10.82
C ASN A 215 -18.70 -5.07 9.58
N ILE A 216 -17.54 -4.66 9.04
CA ILE A 216 -16.93 -5.28 7.85
C ILE A 216 -16.74 -6.81 8.03
N PRO A 217 -16.36 -7.35 9.21
CA PRO A 217 -16.31 -8.79 9.42
C PRO A 217 -17.62 -9.52 9.11
N ALA A 218 -18.77 -8.96 9.47
CA ALA A 218 -20.06 -9.60 9.17
C ALA A 218 -20.36 -9.53 7.67
N LEU A 219 -20.11 -8.37 7.04
CA LEU A 219 -20.31 -8.19 5.61
C LEU A 219 -19.40 -9.09 4.77
N LEU A 220 -18.16 -9.31 5.19
CA LEU A 220 -17.25 -10.25 4.52
C LEU A 220 -17.78 -11.67 4.59
N ARG A 221 -18.28 -12.13 5.76
CA ARG A 221 -18.90 -13.46 5.88
C ARG A 221 -20.12 -13.59 4.97
N GLU A 222 -20.98 -12.57 4.96
CA GLU A 222 -22.18 -12.58 4.13
C GLU A 222 -21.86 -12.53 2.63
N ALA A 223 -20.78 -11.85 2.25
CA ALA A 223 -20.26 -11.80 0.89
C ALA A 223 -19.47 -13.05 0.45
N GLY A 224 -19.34 -14.06 1.33
CA GLY A 224 -18.68 -15.33 1.05
C GLY A 224 -17.15 -15.33 1.21
N TYR A 225 -16.55 -14.33 1.87
CA TYR A 225 -15.11 -14.27 2.09
C TYR A 225 -14.65 -15.14 3.27
N PRO A 226 -13.57 -15.92 3.13
CA PRO A 226 -12.97 -16.64 4.25
C PRO A 226 -12.32 -15.68 5.26
N ARG A 227 -12.27 -16.10 6.53
CA ARG A 227 -11.78 -15.26 7.64
C ARG A 227 -10.29 -14.88 7.51
N GLN A 228 -9.51 -15.70 6.81
CA GLN A 228 -8.07 -15.52 6.60
C GLN A 228 -7.71 -14.27 5.80
N ASP A 229 -8.63 -13.75 4.99
CA ASP A 229 -8.37 -12.61 4.11
C ASP A 229 -8.41 -11.26 4.83
N TYR A 230 -8.86 -11.23 6.08
CA TYR A 230 -9.15 -9.96 6.77
C TYR A 230 -7.88 -9.14 7.02
N VAL A 231 -6.77 -9.82 7.29
CA VAL A 231 -5.47 -9.17 7.51
C VAL A 231 -4.98 -8.52 6.22
N GLN A 232 -5.04 -9.24 5.09
CA GLN A 232 -4.64 -8.69 3.79
C GLN A 232 -5.55 -7.55 3.35
N LEU A 233 -6.87 -7.70 3.48
CA LEU A 233 -7.83 -6.64 3.17
C LEU A 233 -7.54 -5.38 3.98
N LYS A 234 -7.32 -5.50 5.30
CA LYS A 234 -6.94 -4.35 6.13
C LYS A 234 -5.67 -3.67 5.62
N ARG A 235 -4.66 -4.43 5.23
CA ARG A 235 -3.41 -3.88 4.67
C ARG A 235 -3.64 -3.11 3.36
N ILE A 236 -4.54 -3.61 2.51
CA ILE A 236 -4.97 -2.90 1.28
C ILE A 236 -5.71 -1.60 1.64
N LEU A 237 -6.56 -1.62 2.66
CA LEU A 237 -7.27 -0.42 3.14
C LEU A 237 -6.31 0.60 3.77
N ILE A 238 -5.30 0.16 4.52
CA ILE A 238 -4.23 1.02 5.07
C ILE A 238 -3.40 1.63 3.93
N THR A 239 -3.19 0.86 2.87
CA THR A 239 -2.58 1.36 1.64
C THR A 239 -3.43 2.49 1.04
N LEU A 240 -4.68 2.21 0.71
CA LEU A 240 -5.63 3.15 0.10
C LEU A 240 -5.85 4.39 0.94
N GLY A 241 -6.00 4.20 2.25
CA GLY A 241 -6.36 5.26 3.18
C GLY A 241 -5.25 6.30 3.35
N TYR A 242 -4.01 5.99 2.95
CA TYR A 242 -2.94 6.98 2.98
C TYR A 242 -3.14 8.08 1.93
N ASN A 243 -3.69 7.72 0.77
CA ASN A 243 -4.01 8.68 -0.28
C ASN A 243 -5.45 9.22 -0.14
N THR A 244 -6.42 8.36 0.18
CA THR A 244 -7.86 8.68 0.16
C THR A 244 -8.46 9.00 1.52
N GLY A 245 -7.73 8.73 2.62
CA GLY A 245 -8.24 8.72 3.99
C GLY A 245 -8.80 7.35 4.39
N GLY A 246 -8.43 6.85 5.58
CA GLY A 246 -8.85 5.53 6.07
C GLY A 246 -10.36 5.30 6.06
N ALA A 247 -11.16 6.29 6.44
CA ALA A 247 -12.63 6.18 6.43
C ALA A 247 -13.19 5.98 5.00
N VAL A 248 -12.64 6.68 4.01
CA VAL A 248 -13.06 6.54 2.61
C VAL A 248 -12.67 5.17 2.08
N ALA A 249 -11.45 4.71 2.39
CA ALA A 249 -10.99 3.38 1.99
C ALA A 249 -11.92 2.27 2.52
N VAL A 250 -12.27 2.29 3.82
CA VAL A 250 -13.18 1.29 4.41
C VAL A 250 -14.61 1.45 3.87
N LYS A 251 -15.08 2.68 3.64
CA LYS A 251 -16.38 2.90 2.98
C LYS A 251 -16.42 2.27 1.59
N ASN A 252 -15.37 2.41 0.79
CA ASN A 252 -15.32 1.80 -0.55
C ASN A 252 -15.41 0.27 -0.48
N LEU A 253 -14.78 -0.36 0.53
CA LEU A 253 -14.94 -1.80 0.78
C LEU A 253 -16.38 -2.14 1.18
N GLN A 254 -16.99 -1.36 2.07
CA GLN A 254 -18.38 -1.56 2.46
C GLN A 254 -19.33 -1.49 1.24
N ASP A 255 -19.17 -0.48 0.40
CA ASP A 255 -19.97 -0.32 -0.82
C ASP A 255 -19.80 -1.52 -1.76
N TYR A 256 -18.56 -1.99 -1.94
CA TYR A 256 -18.26 -3.22 -2.69
C TYR A 256 -18.96 -4.45 -2.10
N LEU A 257 -18.88 -4.65 -0.79
CA LEU A 257 -19.49 -5.79 -0.11
C LEU A 257 -21.01 -5.76 -0.21
N PHE A 258 -21.64 -4.60 -0.07
CA PHE A 258 -23.08 -4.45 -0.29
C PHE A 258 -23.49 -4.83 -1.70
N SER A 259 -22.77 -4.35 -2.73
CA SER A 259 -23.03 -4.74 -4.12
C SER A 259 -22.88 -6.25 -4.34
N ARG A 260 -21.86 -6.88 -3.73
CA ARG A 260 -21.62 -8.32 -3.84
C ARG A 260 -22.70 -9.15 -3.14
N ILE A 261 -23.09 -8.76 -1.92
CA ILE A 261 -24.17 -9.42 -1.16
C ILE A 261 -25.50 -9.33 -1.91
N ASP A 262 -25.85 -8.15 -2.41
CA ASP A 262 -27.08 -7.94 -3.19
C ASP A 262 -27.11 -8.81 -4.46
N PHE A 263 -25.96 -8.97 -5.13
CA PHE A 263 -25.84 -9.91 -6.24
C PHE A 263 -26.06 -11.37 -5.81
N ILE A 264 -25.39 -11.82 -4.74
CA ILE A 264 -25.54 -13.19 -4.22
C ILE A 264 -27.01 -13.46 -3.86
N ARG A 265 -27.69 -12.51 -3.21
CA ARG A 265 -29.11 -12.64 -2.84
C ARG A 265 -30.01 -12.73 -4.08
N ARG A 266 -29.84 -11.84 -5.08
CA ARG A 266 -30.60 -11.90 -6.33
C ARG A 266 -30.36 -13.20 -7.09
N LYS A 267 -29.11 -13.65 -7.20
CA LYS A 267 -28.79 -14.93 -7.84
C LYS A 267 -29.34 -16.11 -7.07
N SER A 268 -29.34 -16.08 -5.74
CA SER A 268 -29.99 -17.10 -4.92
C SER A 268 -31.50 -17.10 -5.12
N GLN A 269 -32.14 -15.94 -5.30
CA GLN A 269 -33.56 -15.83 -5.62
C GLN A 269 -33.88 -16.33 -7.04
N GLU A 270 -33.12 -15.91 -8.06
CA GLU A 270 -33.22 -16.41 -9.44
C GLU A 270 -32.99 -17.92 -9.49
N PHE A 271 -31.98 -18.42 -8.77
CA PHE A 271 -31.68 -19.83 -8.65
C PHE A 271 -32.80 -20.56 -7.91
N ASN A 272 -33.35 -20.03 -6.81
CA ASN A 272 -34.51 -20.63 -6.13
C ASN A 272 -35.76 -20.65 -7.01
N ILE A 273 -35.98 -19.63 -7.85
CA ILE A 273 -37.07 -19.59 -8.82
C ILE A 273 -36.86 -20.64 -9.93
N GLN A 274 -35.61 -20.92 -10.35
CA GLN A 274 -35.29 -21.96 -11.33
C GLN A 274 -35.19 -23.39 -10.73
N LEU A 275 -34.75 -23.54 -9.47
CA LEU A 275 -34.55 -24.84 -8.81
C LEU A 275 -35.84 -25.49 -8.32
N LEU A 276 -36.90 -24.70 -8.13
CA LEU A 276 -38.21 -25.21 -7.73
C LEU A 276 -39.05 -25.70 -8.93
N GLY A 277 -38.58 -25.48 -10.16
CA GLY A 277 -39.34 -25.82 -11.37
C GLY A 277 -38.90 -27.07 -12.13
N SER A 278 -37.59 -27.33 -12.33
CA SER A 278 -37.24 -28.23 -13.45
C SER A 278 -35.82 -28.84 -13.53
N LEU A 279 -34.99 -28.85 -12.49
CA LEU A 279 -33.60 -29.37 -12.63
C LEU A 279 -33.39 -30.75 -12.02
N THR A 280 -32.70 -31.62 -12.77
CA THR A 280 -32.29 -32.96 -12.33
C THR A 280 -31.11 -32.86 -11.34
N ALA A 281 -30.81 -33.96 -10.63
CA ALA A 281 -29.69 -33.99 -9.68
C ALA A 281 -28.32 -33.74 -10.36
N GLU A 282 -28.20 -34.09 -11.64
CA GLU A 282 -26.99 -33.95 -12.46
C GLU A 282 -26.74 -32.48 -12.85
N ASP A 283 -27.78 -31.77 -13.29
CA ASP A 283 -27.70 -30.34 -13.60
C ASP A 283 -27.33 -29.51 -12.37
N ARG A 284 -27.78 -29.96 -11.19
CA ARG A 284 -27.48 -29.33 -9.90
C ARG A 284 -25.99 -29.46 -9.54
N ALA A 285 -25.36 -30.61 -9.83
CA ALA A 285 -23.93 -30.82 -9.63
C ALA A 285 -23.07 -30.01 -10.63
N GLN A 286 -23.53 -29.89 -11.88
CA GLN A 286 -22.83 -29.17 -12.95
C GLN A 286 -22.89 -27.63 -12.77
N ALA A 287 -24.00 -27.10 -12.26
CA ALA A 287 -24.11 -25.68 -11.91
C ALA A 287 -23.18 -25.30 -10.74
N LEU A 288 -23.08 -26.18 -9.72
CA LEU A 288 -22.15 -26.01 -8.60
C LEU A 288 -20.68 -26.07 -9.06
N SER A 289 -20.33 -26.94 -10.01
CA SER A 289 -18.98 -26.97 -10.58
C SER A 289 -18.64 -25.73 -11.41
N TYR A 290 -19.63 -25.11 -12.07
CA TYR A 290 -19.42 -23.89 -12.87
C TYR A 290 -19.15 -22.64 -12.02
N VAL A 291 -19.68 -22.60 -10.80
CA VAL A 291 -19.43 -21.53 -9.82
C VAL A 291 -18.11 -21.75 -9.08
N GLN A 292 -17.69 -23.00 -8.91
CA GLN A 292 -16.45 -23.36 -8.22
C GLN A 292 -15.22 -23.38 -9.13
N ALA A 293 -15.40 -23.50 -10.46
CA ALA A 293 -14.31 -23.55 -11.42
C ALA A 293 -14.29 -22.29 -12.29
N LYS A 294 -13.55 -21.25 -11.88
CA LYS A 294 -12.80 -20.41 -12.83
C LYS A 294 -11.73 -19.58 -12.14
N ASP A 295 -10.49 -20.05 -12.29
CA ASP A 295 -9.33 -19.18 -12.45
C ASP A 295 -9.59 -18.26 -13.66
N PHE A 296 -9.81 -16.98 -13.39
CA PHE A 296 -10.07 -15.98 -14.42
C PHE A 296 -8.75 -15.34 -14.87
N ASP A 297 -8.35 -15.53 -16.13
CA ASP A 297 -7.15 -14.87 -16.70
C ASP A 297 -7.37 -13.34 -16.78
N PHE A 298 -6.69 -12.63 -15.89
CA PHE A 298 -6.77 -11.20 -15.66
C PHE A 298 -6.51 -10.31 -16.90
N LYS A 299 -5.53 -10.66 -17.74
CA LYS A 299 -5.20 -9.83 -18.94
C LYS A 299 -6.25 -9.96 -20.02
N LYS A 300 -6.76 -11.18 -20.20
CA LYS A 300 -7.90 -11.43 -21.08
C LYS A 300 -9.16 -10.75 -20.54
N GLY A 301 -9.36 -10.80 -19.23
CA GLY A 301 -10.45 -10.17 -18.51
C GLY A 301 -10.53 -8.65 -18.67
N LEU A 302 -9.41 -7.92 -18.52
CA LEU A 302 -9.40 -6.45 -18.65
C LEU A 302 -9.68 -5.98 -20.09
N GLY A 303 -9.12 -6.68 -21.08
CA GLY A 303 -9.38 -6.41 -22.49
C GLY A 303 -10.83 -6.68 -22.89
N GLU A 304 -11.40 -7.78 -22.41
CA GLU A 304 -12.81 -8.10 -22.61
C GLU A 304 -13.74 -7.15 -21.83
N PHE A 305 -13.34 -6.72 -20.63
CA PHE A 305 -14.07 -5.71 -19.85
C PHE A 305 -14.15 -4.37 -20.58
N GLN A 306 -13.05 -3.88 -21.13
CA GLN A 306 -13.05 -2.60 -21.86
C GLN A 306 -13.90 -2.68 -23.14
N LYS A 307 -13.87 -3.82 -23.84
CA LYS A 307 -14.78 -4.08 -24.98
C LYS A 307 -16.24 -4.11 -24.54
N HIS A 308 -16.54 -4.78 -23.43
CA HIS A 308 -17.90 -4.86 -22.88
C HIS A 308 -18.42 -3.50 -22.41
N LYS A 309 -17.57 -2.68 -21.76
CA LYS A 309 -17.88 -1.29 -21.38
C LYS A 309 -18.23 -0.44 -22.60
N ASN A 310 -17.44 -0.53 -23.67
CA ASN A 310 -17.69 0.23 -24.89
C ASN A 310 -18.98 -0.23 -25.58
N SER A 311 -19.26 -1.54 -25.60
CA SER A 311 -20.51 -2.10 -26.12
C SER A 311 -21.73 -1.61 -25.34
N LEU A 312 -21.68 -1.63 -24.00
CA LEU A 312 -22.75 -1.10 -23.14
C LEU A 312 -22.99 0.41 -23.37
N LYS A 313 -21.92 1.21 -23.52
CA LYS A 313 -22.06 2.64 -23.85
C LYS A 313 -22.78 2.83 -25.19
N GLN A 314 -22.43 2.03 -26.19
CA GLN A 314 -23.06 2.10 -27.51
C GLN A 314 -24.55 1.71 -27.45
N GLN A 315 -24.88 0.60 -26.80
CA GLN A 315 -26.26 0.16 -26.62
C GLN A 315 -27.11 1.20 -25.86
N LEU A 316 -26.56 1.81 -24.81
CA LEU A 316 -27.27 2.84 -24.05
C LEU A 316 -27.54 4.09 -24.89
N ARG A 317 -26.58 4.50 -25.72
CA ARG A 317 -26.74 5.64 -26.65
C ARG A 317 -27.80 5.37 -27.71
N GLU A 318 -27.81 4.16 -28.26
CA GLU A 318 -28.78 3.74 -29.27
C GLU A 318 -30.21 3.71 -28.70
N GLN A 319 -30.36 3.24 -27.45
CA GLN A 319 -31.65 3.18 -26.76
C GLN A 319 -32.12 4.54 -26.21
N ASN A 320 -31.19 5.43 -25.85
CA ASN A 320 -31.50 6.71 -25.20
C ASN A 320 -30.72 7.87 -25.83
N ARG A 321 -31.14 8.29 -27.03
CA ARG A 321 -30.51 9.39 -27.81
C ARG A 321 -30.50 10.75 -27.10
N GLN A 322 -31.23 10.90 -26.00
CA GLN A 322 -31.32 12.14 -25.21
C GLN A 322 -30.30 12.21 -24.07
N LEU A 323 -29.59 11.11 -23.74
CA LEU A 323 -28.58 11.14 -22.69
C LEU A 323 -27.30 11.80 -23.21
N SER A 324 -26.76 12.72 -22.43
CA SER A 324 -25.40 13.23 -22.64
C SER A 324 -24.36 12.14 -22.41
N ASP A 325 -23.17 12.29 -22.99
CA ASP A 325 -22.07 11.33 -22.81
C ASP A 325 -21.70 11.14 -21.33
N GLU A 326 -21.78 12.18 -20.52
CA GLU A 326 -21.54 12.09 -19.08
C GLU A 326 -22.59 11.23 -18.37
N GLN A 327 -23.88 11.36 -18.72
CA GLN A 327 -24.96 10.55 -18.17
C GLN A 327 -24.85 9.08 -18.59
N VAL A 328 -24.47 8.81 -19.84
CA VAL A 328 -24.18 7.46 -20.34
C VAL A 328 -23.01 6.85 -19.57
N ASP A 329 -21.93 7.61 -19.35
CA ASP A 329 -20.77 7.16 -18.60
C ASP A 329 -21.10 6.85 -17.13
N VAL A 330 -21.91 7.68 -16.49
CA VAL A 330 -22.39 7.43 -15.12
C VAL A 330 -23.25 6.17 -15.06
N ALA A 331 -24.18 6.00 -15.99
CA ALA A 331 -25.08 4.85 -16.04
C ALA A 331 -24.34 3.54 -16.32
N VAL A 332 -23.47 3.51 -17.34
CA VAL A 332 -22.62 2.35 -17.65
C VAL A 332 -21.67 2.06 -16.49
N SER A 333 -21.08 3.08 -15.87
CA SER A 333 -20.24 2.88 -14.69
C SER A 333 -21.02 2.33 -13.50
N ARG A 334 -22.32 2.62 -13.36
CA ARG A 334 -23.17 2.06 -12.29
C ARG A 334 -23.49 0.59 -12.58
N VAL A 335 -23.84 0.23 -13.81
CA VAL A 335 -24.08 -1.16 -14.23
C VAL A 335 -22.81 -1.99 -14.08
N LEU A 336 -21.69 -1.48 -14.61
CA LEU A 336 -20.39 -2.16 -14.49
C LEU A 336 -19.95 -2.26 -13.04
N ARG A 337 -20.20 -1.27 -12.17
CA ARG A 337 -19.88 -1.36 -10.74
C ARG A 337 -20.59 -2.52 -10.04
N ASN A 338 -21.84 -2.80 -10.42
CA ASN A 338 -22.62 -3.88 -9.84
C ASN A 338 -22.20 -5.26 -10.38
N VAL A 339 -21.96 -5.39 -11.69
CA VAL A 339 -21.49 -6.64 -12.31
C VAL A 339 -20.04 -6.96 -11.93
N SER A 340 -19.20 -5.92 -11.83
CA SER A 340 -17.79 -6.05 -11.41
C SER A 340 -17.68 -6.47 -9.94
N ALA A 341 -18.49 -5.91 -9.04
CA ALA A 341 -18.42 -6.27 -7.62
C ALA A 341 -18.73 -7.76 -7.36
N SER A 342 -19.56 -8.36 -8.20
CA SER A 342 -19.91 -9.79 -8.14
C SER A 342 -18.88 -10.73 -8.78
N MET A 343 -18.13 -10.26 -9.77
CA MET A 343 -17.21 -11.10 -10.55
C MET A 343 -15.75 -10.93 -10.15
N TYR A 344 -15.41 -9.84 -9.48
CA TYR A 344 -14.03 -9.50 -9.14
C TYR A 344 -13.84 -9.46 -7.62
N SER A 345 -12.63 -9.79 -7.18
CA SER A 345 -12.15 -9.51 -5.84
C SER A 345 -12.15 -7.99 -5.55
N PHE A 346 -12.14 -7.59 -4.27
CA PHE A 346 -12.09 -6.18 -3.90
C PHE A 346 -10.91 -5.40 -4.55
N PRO A 347 -9.67 -5.94 -4.60
CA PRO A 347 -8.56 -5.28 -5.27
C PRO A 347 -8.81 -5.04 -6.75
N GLU A 348 -9.39 -6.01 -7.45
CA GLU A 348 -9.72 -5.91 -8.88
C GLU A 348 -10.86 -4.91 -9.13
N TRP A 349 -11.91 -4.95 -8.30
CA TRP A 349 -13.00 -3.98 -8.34
C TRP A 349 -12.49 -2.54 -8.16
N LEU A 350 -11.52 -2.32 -7.27
CA LEU A 350 -10.88 -1.02 -7.10
C LEU A 350 -10.16 -0.54 -8.36
N GLN A 351 -9.52 -1.43 -9.13
CA GLN A 351 -8.88 -1.05 -10.39
C GLN A 351 -9.90 -0.59 -11.44
N VAL A 352 -11.05 -1.26 -11.49
CA VAL A 352 -12.17 -0.88 -12.35
C VAL A 352 -12.77 0.46 -11.90
N TRP A 353 -12.97 0.61 -10.59
CA TRP A 353 -13.58 1.80 -9.99
C TRP A 353 -12.71 3.04 -10.12
N GLN A 354 -11.39 2.91 -9.96
CA GLN A 354 -10.41 3.99 -10.07
C GLN A 354 -9.96 4.28 -11.52
N SER A 355 -10.74 3.90 -12.53
CA SER A 355 -10.41 4.09 -13.96
C SER A 355 -10.38 5.54 -14.44
N HIS A 356 -10.62 6.53 -13.57
CA HIS A 356 -10.37 7.95 -13.82
C HIS A 356 -9.41 8.48 -12.74
N GLY A 357 -8.26 9.01 -13.17
CA GLY A 357 -7.04 9.07 -12.37
C GLY A 357 -6.05 8.00 -12.85
N GLY A 358 -4.74 8.16 -12.58
CA GLY A 358 -3.74 7.15 -12.97
C GLY A 358 -4.17 5.73 -12.53
N PRO A 359 -3.76 4.66 -13.23
CA PRO A 359 -4.17 3.29 -12.95
C PRO A 359 -4.18 3.04 -11.44
N GLY A 360 -5.33 2.60 -10.90
CA GLY A 360 -5.69 2.73 -9.49
C GLY A 360 -4.52 2.56 -8.53
N TYR A 361 -4.32 3.51 -7.62
CA TYR A 361 -3.15 3.63 -6.75
C TYR A 361 -2.71 2.29 -6.10
N VAL A 362 -3.67 1.43 -5.74
CA VAL A 362 -3.39 0.08 -5.22
C VAL A 362 -2.78 -0.85 -6.26
N SER A 363 -3.26 -0.81 -7.50
CA SER A 363 -2.69 -1.56 -8.63
C SER A 363 -1.25 -1.14 -8.88
N SER A 364 -0.98 0.18 -8.93
CA SER A 364 0.40 0.68 -9.04
C SER A 364 1.26 0.28 -7.84
N LEU A 365 0.70 0.24 -6.62
CA LEU A 365 1.45 -0.20 -5.44
C LEU A 365 1.76 -1.69 -5.48
N ALA A 366 0.76 -2.52 -5.79
CA ALA A 366 0.92 -3.95 -5.93
C ALA A 366 1.94 -4.28 -7.04
N GLN A 367 1.88 -3.60 -8.19
CA GLN A 367 2.87 -3.73 -9.26
C GLN A 367 4.27 -3.31 -8.81
N THR A 368 4.39 -2.22 -8.05
CA THR A 368 5.67 -1.75 -7.49
C THR A 368 6.25 -2.78 -6.51
N ALA A 369 5.42 -3.33 -5.61
CA ALA A 369 5.83 -4.38 -4.68
C ALA A 369 6.26 -5.67 -5.40
N VAL A 370 5.48 -6.13 -6.40
CA VAL A 370 5.84 -7.30 -7.21
C VAL A 370 7.16 -7.08 -7.96
N HIS A 371 7.38 -5.89 -8.51
CA HIS A 371 8.61 -5.53 -9.21
C HIS A 371 9.83 -5.52 -8.27
N LEU A 372 9.68 -4.92 -7.08
CA LEU A 372 10.72 -4.89 -6.06
C LEU A 372 11.12 -6.30 -5.62
N GLU A 373 10.16 -7.19 -5.38
CA GLU A 373 10.47 -8.59 -5.07
C GLU A 373 11.20 -9.29 -6.20
N LYS A 374 10.66 -9.23 -7.44
CA LYS A 374 11.29 -9.94 -8.56
C LYS A 374 12.76 -9.54 -8.73
N ARG A 375 13.09 -8.31 -8.36
CA ARG A 375 14.43 -7.76 -8.50
C ARG A 375 15.34 -8.01 -7.30
N PHE A 376 14.80 -8.04 -6.08
CA PHE A 376 15.60 -8.03 -4.84
C PHE A 376 15.21 -9.11 -3.82
N GLY A 377 14.28 -10.00 -4.16
CA GLY A 377 13.65 -10.96 -3.24
C GLY A 377 12.69 -10.30 -2.25
N ARG A 378 12.25 -11.06 -1.23
CA ARG A 378 11.33 -10.59 -0.17
C ARG A 378 11.85 -9.40 0.67
N THR A 379 13.06 -8.95 0.39
CA THR A 379 13.84 -8.00 1.18
C THR A 379 13.41 -6.55 1.02
N CYS A 380 12.88 -6.17 -0.15
CA CYS A 380 12.30 -4.83 -0.35
C CYS A 380 10.76 -4.80 -0.20
N SER A 381 10.12 -5.98 -0.25
CA SER A 381 8.67 -6.18 -0.25
C SER A 381 8.34 -7.68 -0.27
N ASN A 382 7.28 -8.14 0.40
CA ASN A 382 6.70 -9.47 0.19
C ASN A 382 5.38 -9.36 -0.61
N PRO A 383 5.35 -9.72 -1.90
CA PRO A 383 4.19 -9.72 -2.76
C PRO A 383 3.32 -10.94 -2.53
N ASP A 384 3.70 -11.95 -1.73
CA ASP A 384 2.77 -13.05 -1.41
C ASP A 384 1.55 -12.55 -0.63
N ASN A 385 1.60 -11.32 -0.10
CA ASN A 385 0.45 -10.64 0.49
C ASN A 385 -0.36 -9.78 -0.51
N TYR A 386 0.08 -9.69 -1.76
CA TYR A 386 -0.61 -9.03 -2.88
C TYR A 386 -0.92 -10.01 -4.02
N ARG A 387 -0.27 -11.18 -4.05
CA ARG A 387 -0.66 -12.34 -4.84
C ARG A 387 -1.94 -12.87 -4.25
N VAL A 388 -3.02 -12.39 -4.89
CA VAL A 388 -4.30 -13.05 -5.09
C VAL A 388 -4.92 -13.58 -3.79
N ILE A 389 -5.94 -12.86 -3.34
CA ILE A 389 -7.09 -13.53 -2.72
C ILE A 389 -7.59 -14.50 -3.80
N GLU A 390 -7.09 -15.74 -3.78
CA GLU A 390 -7.57 -16.85 -4.61
C GLU A 390 -8.93 -17.31 -4.11
#